data_AF-A0A957UVJ8-F1
#
_entry.id   AF-A0A957UVJ8-F1
#
_cell.length_a   1.000
_cell.length_b   1.000
_cell.length_c   1.000
_cell.angle_alpha   90.00
_cell.angle_beta   90.00
_cell.angle_gamma   90.00
#
_symmetry.space_group_name_H-M   'P 1'
#
loop_
_entity.id
_entity.type
_entity.pdbx_description
1 polymer ?
#
loop_
_entity_poly.entity_id
_entity_poly.type
_entity_poly.pdbx_seq_one_letter_code
_entity_poly.pdbx_strand_id
1 'polypeptide(L)'
;MMQKLRKIGLVVAILTSLLLSACAVPGNAPSEQGSVAANSGEKVKIRWWHIWAADGPEGTNWQVLADEYMAEHPNVEVEITIITGDPYKDKLATNMQAGDPPDLFQTWGGGVLWQYADAGLVQDLTDVLAQDEWGDSFLPGPMAVYRHNGKVYGVPWRFGMVGIWYNKAL
;
A
#
# COMPACT_ATOMS: atom_id res chain seq x y z
N MET A 1 -53.80 -7.75 19.56
CA MET A 1 -54.10 -8.58 18.37
C MET A 1 -52.79 -9.27 17.98
N MET A 2 -52.43 -10.48 18.44
CA MET A 2 -53.06 -11.78 18.14
C MET A 2 -53.47 -11.81 16.67
N GLN A 3 -52.93 -12.63 15.76
CA GLN A 3 -52.76 -14.09 15.79
C GLN A 3 -52.23 -14.44 14.36
N LYS A 4 -51.23 -15.29 14.12
CA LYS A 4 -51.40 -16.76 14.05
C LYS A 4 -50.06 -17.45 13.75
N LEU A 5 -49.80 -18.47 14.57
CA LEU A 5 -48.83 -19.55 14.43
C LEU A 5 -49.09 -20.49 13.24
N ARG A 6 -48.14 -21.44 13.08
CA ARG A 6 -48.25 -22.88 12.69
C ARG A 6 -47.97 -23.16 11.19
N LYS A 7 -47.14 -24.14 10.76
CA LYS A 7 -46.69 -25.47 11.27
C LYS A 7 -45.35 -25.85 10.59
N ILE A 8 -44.33 -26.36 11.28
CA ILE A 8 -43.96 -27.80 11.49
C ILE A 8 -43.82 -28.63 10.20
N GLY A 9 -42.61 -29.16 9.98
CA GLY A 9 -42.31 -30.24 9.04
C GLY A 9 -40.97 -30.90 9.36
N LEU A 10 -41.00 -31.94 10.19
CA LEU A 10 -39.91 -32.84 10.55
C LEU A 10 -39.76 -33.90 9.45
N VAL A 11 -38.55 -34.15 8.94
CA VAL A 11 -38.22 -35.38 8.21
C VAL A 11 -36.84 -35.87 8.61
N VAL A 12 -36.81 -37.11 9.11
CA VAL A 12 -35.67 -37.95 9.47
C VAL A 12 -35.50 -39.00 8.36
N ALA A 13 -34.27 -39.28 7.92
CA ALA A 13 -33.76 -40.58 7.40
C ALA A 13 -32.31 -40.38 6.91
N ILE A 14 -31.27 -40.86 7.61
CA ILE A 14 -30.62 -42.19 7.52
C ILE A 14 -30.01 -42.47 6.14
N LEU A 15 -28.68 -42.61 6.07
CA LEU A 15 -27.96 -43.64 5.28
C LEU A 15 -26.43 -43.62 5.57
N THR A 16 -25.99 -44.66 6.30
CA THR A 16 -24.80 -45.54 6.12
C THR A 16 -23.86 -45.21 4.93
N SER A 17 -22.52 -45.38 4.93
CA SER A 17 -21.64 -46.37 5.58
C SER A 17 -20.18 -46.15 5.13
N LEU A 18 -19.23 -46.54 6.01
CA LEU A 18 -17.90 -47.16 5.78
C LEU A 18 -17.01 -46.72 4.59
N LEU A 19 -15.73 -46.43 4.86
CA LEU A 19 -14.65 -47.43 4.73
C LEU A 19 -13.30 -46.93 5.28
N LEU A 20 -12.69 -47.86 6.01
CA LEU A 20 -11.35 -47.89 6.60
C LEU A 20 -10.33 -48.22 5.50
N SER A 21 -9.18 -47.56 5.44
CA SER A 21 -7.92 -48.31 5.22
C SER A 21 -6.69 -47.47 5.55
N ALA A 22 -5.92 -48.02 6.48
CA ALA A 22 -4.59 -47.61 6.86
C ALA A 22 -3.56 -48.16 5.87
N CYS A 23 -2.46 -47.45 5.67
CA CYS A 23 -1.14 -48.04 5.41
C CYS A 23 -0.07 -47.04 5.85
N ALA A 24 0.60 -47.36 6.95
CA ALA A 24 1.88 -46.78 7.34
C ALA A 24 3.00 -47.72 6.87
N VAL A 25 4.07 -47.16 6.31
CA VAL A 25 5.38 -47.82 6.16
C VAL A 25 6.46 -46.81 6.59
N PRO A 26 7.41 -47.19 7.45
CA PRO A 26 8.52 -46.35 7.89
C PRO A 26 9.78 -46.57 7.03
N GLY A 27 10.56 -45.51 6.76
CA GLY A 27 11.92 -45.66 6.22
C GLY A 27 12.57 -44.39 5.64
N ASN A 28 13.56 -43.88 6.39
CA ASN A 28 14.77 -43.16 5.97
C ASN A 28 14.69 -41.73 5.36
N ALA A 29 15.10 -40.73 6.16
CA ALA A 29 15.61 -39.41 5.76
C ALA A 29 17.11 -39.51 5.29
N PRO A 30 17.80 -38.45 4.79
CA PRO A 30 17.42 -37.02 4.77
C PRO A 30 17.77 -36.22 3.49
N SER A 31 17.07 -35.11 3.28
CA SER A 31 17.68 -33.89 2.74
C SER A 31 16.85 -32.69 3.18
N GLU A 32 17.35 -31.99 4.21
CA GLU A 32 16.87 -30.70 4.65
C GLU A 32 17.12 -29.65 3.55
N GLN A 33 16.08 -29.31 2.80
CA GLN A 33 15.94 -27.96 2.27
C GLN A 33 15.11 -27.20 3.30
N GLY A 34 15.78 -26.33 4.05
CA GLY A 34 15.15 -25.41 4.98
C GLY A 34 14.06 -24.62 4.25
N SER A 35 12.80 -25.01 4.49
CA SER A 35 11.69 -24.12 4.24
C SER A 35 11.84 -22.98 5.23
N VAL A 36 12.29 -21.84 4.73
CA VAL A 36 12.08 -20.56 5.41
C VAL A 36 10.58 -20.49 5.63
N ALA A 37 10.14 -20.74 6.86
CA ALA A 37 8.75 -20.58 7.22
C ALA A 37 8.47 -19.09 7.10
N ALA A 38 7.91 -18.71 5.94
CA ALA A 38 7.36 -17.38 5.76
C ALA A 38 6.35 -17.18 6.89
N ASN A 39 6.65 -16.25 7.78
CA ASN A 39 5.68 -15.71 8.72
C ASN A 39 4.59 -15.07 7.86
N SER A 40 3.60 -15.85 7.43
CA SER A 40 2.48 -15.35 6.67
C SER A 40 1.56 -14.64 7.64
N GLY A 41 1.95 -13.42 8.01
CA GLY A 41 1.06 -12.46 8.64
C GLY A 41 -0.19 -12.24 7.78
N GLU A 42 -1.12 -11.44 8.31
CA GLU A 42 -2.31 -11.05 7.55
C GLU A 42 -1.92 -10.53 6.16
N LYS A 43 -2.73 -10.87 5.15
CA LYS A 43 -2.53 -10.38 3.79
C LYS A 43 -2.78 -8.88 3.78
N VAL A 44 -1.78 -8.10 3.37
CA VAL A 44 -1.85 -6.64 3.27
C VAL A 44 -1.82 -6.25 1.80
N LYS A 45 -2.75 -5.40 1.37
CA LYS A 45 -2.75 -4.80 0.04
C LYS A 45 -2.45 -3.31 0.16
N ILE A 46 -1.52 -2.81 -0.65
CA ILE A 46 -1.09 -1.40 -0.69
C ILE A 46 -1.42 -0.83 -2.07
N ARG A 47 -2.34 0.12 -2.16
CA ARG A 47 -2.63 0.88 -3.38
C ARG A 47 -1.67 2.06 -3.47
N TRP A 48 -0.83 2.08 -4.50
CA TRP A 48 0.18 3.11 -4.69
C TRP A 48 -0.06 3.92 -5.97
N TRP A 49 -0.29 5.23 -5.85
CA TRP A 49 -0.53 6.11 -6.99
C TRP A 49 0.66 7.04 -7.29
N HIS A 50 1.11 7.12 -8.55
CA HIS A 50 2.13 8.10 -8.96
C HIS A 50 2.00 8.60 -10.40
N ILE A 51 2.79 9.63 -10.74
CA ILE A 51 2.71 10.36 -12.02
C ILE A 51 3.76 9.97 -13.06
N TRP A 52 4.71 9.10 -12.71
CA TRP A 52 5.82 8.72 -13.58
C TRP A 52 5.39 7.69 -14.61
N ALA A 53 5.65 7.97 -15.89
CA ALA A 53 5.32 7.05 -16.98
C ALA A 53 6.01 5.69 -16.78
N ALA A 54 5.31 4.59 -17.07
CA ALA A 54 5.78 3.23 -16.84
C ALA A 54 7.11 2.93 -17.56
N ASP A 55 7.24 3.44 -18.79
CA ASP A 55 8.40 3.33 -19.66
C ASP A 55 9.47 4.40 -19.40
N GLY A 56 9.23 5.32 -18.46
CA GLY A 56 10.21 6.27 -17.97
C GLY A 56 11.09 5.67 -16.86
N PRO A 57 12.28 6.24 -16.62
CA PRO A 57 13.22 5.70 -15.64
C PRO A 57 12.61 5.67 -14.23
N GLU A 58 11.86 6.70 -13.82
CA GLU A 58 11.24 6.72 -12.51
C GLU A 58 10.11 5.68 -12.37
N GLY A 59 9.25 5.50 -13.38
CA GLY A 59 8.17 4.52 -13.33
C GLY A 59 8.67 3.07 -13.32
N THR A 60 9.70 2.78 -14.11
CA THR A 60 10.37 1.46 -14.09
C THR A 60 10.98 1.17 -12.71
N ASN A 61 11.66 2.15 -12.11
CA ASN A 61 12.28 1.98 -10.79
C ASN A 61 11.24 1.71 -9.69
N TRP A 62 10.06 2.33 -9.75
CA TRP A 62 9.00 2.07 -8.76
C TRP A 62 8.44 0.66 -8.85
N GLN A 63 8.25 0.13 -10.06
CA GLN A 63 7.82 -1.25 -10.20
C GLN A 63 8.86 -2.23 -9.66
N VAL A 64 10.15 -2.00 -9.95
CA VAL A 64 11.24 -2.83 -9.42
C VAL A 64 11.25 -2.81 -7.88
N LEU A 65 11.14 -1.64 -7.26
CA LEU A 65 11.11 -1.53 -5.79
C LEU A 65 9.87 -2.20 -5.18
N ALA A 66 8.71 -2.11 -5.83
CA ALA A 66 7.51 -2.82 -5.39
C ALA A 66 7.68 -4.35 -5.49
N ASP A 67 8.27 -4.84 -6.58
CA ASP A 67 8.51 -6.27 -6.79
C ASP A 67 9.51 -6.82 -5.78
N GLU A 68 10.60 -6.09 -5.50
CA GLU A 68 11.59 -6.43 -4.46
C GLU A 68 10.93 -6.49 -3.09
N TYR A 69 10.12 -5.49 -2.74
CA TYR A 69 9.39 -5.47 -1.47
C TYR A 69 8.41 -6.64 -1.34
N MET A 70 7.66 -6.98 -2.39
CA MET A 70 6.74 -8.12 -2.39
C MET A 70 7.49 -9.47 -2.30
N ALA A 71 8.70 -9.56 -2.85
CA ALA A 71 9.53 -10.76 -2.74
C ALA A 71 10.04 -10.98 -1.30
N GLU A 72 10.40 -9.90 -0.60
CA GLU A 72 10.83 -9.94 0.80
C GLU A 72 9.65 -10.07 1.78
N HIS A 73 8.47 -9.60 1.39
CA HIS A 73 7.25 -9.59 2.20
C HIS A 73 6.11 -10.36 1.50
N PRO A 74 6.09 -11.70 1.54
CA PRO A 74 5.15 -12.51 0.77
C PRO A 74 3.68 -12.38 1.20
N ASN A 75 3.41 -11.71 2.33
CA ASN A 75 2.06 -11.36 2.77
C ASN A 75 1.59 -10.00 2.22
N VAL A 76 2.43 -9.26 1.49
CA VAL A 76 2.10 -7.93 0.94
C VAL A 76 1.89 -8.00 -0.57
N GLU A 77 0.85 -7.32 -1.05
CA GLU A 77 0.58 -7.07 -2.46
C GLU A 77 0.58 -5.55 -2.71
N VAL A 78 1.45 -5.07 -3.59
CA VAL A 78 1.54 -3.66 -3.98
C VAL A 78 0.90 -3.47 -5.35
N GLU A 79 -0.17 -2.67 -5.42
CA GLU A 79 -0.86 -2.32 -6.66
C GLU A 79 -0.50 -0.89 -7.07
N ILE A 80 0.36 -0.75 -8.09
CA ILE A 80 0.73 0.56 -8.64
C ILE A 80 -0.30 1.03 -9.68
N THR A 81 -0.83 2.23 -9.48
CA THR A 81 -1.65 2.94 -10.47
C THR A 81 -0.91 4.18 -10.97
N ILE A 82 -0.66 4.21 -12.27
CA ILE A 82 0.02 5.33 -12.94
C ILE A 82 -1.03 6.25 -13.56
N ILE A 83 -0.98 7.54 -13.19
CA ILE A 83 -1.84 8.58 -13.75
C ILE A 83 -0.94 9.76 -14.09
N THR A 84 -0.64 9.94 -15.38
CA THR A 84 0.32 10.96 -15.83
C THR A 84 -0.38 12.29 -16.16
N GLY A 85 0.36 13.39 -16.03
CA GLY A 85 -0.08 14.72 -16.45
C GLY A 85 -1.17 15.36 -15.58
N ASP A 86 -1.89 16.30 -16.19
CA ASP A 86 -2.87 17.16 -15.53
C ASP A 86 -4.00 16.41 -14.79
N PRO A 87 -4.54 15.27 -15.28
CA PRO A 87 -5.65 14.58 -14.62
C PRO A 87 -5.34 14.06 -13.21
N TYR A 88 -4.07 13.96 -12.82
CA TYR A 88 -3.68 13.35 -11.55
C TYR A 88 -4.27 14.06 -10.34
N LYS A 89 -4.12 15.39 -10.27
CA LYS A 89 -4.54 16.18 -9.11
C LYS A 89 -6.04 16.10 -8.90
N ASP A 90 -6.81 16.20 -9.99
CA ASP A 90 -8.27 16.15 -9.95
C ASP A 90 -8.78 14.78 -9.52
N LYS A 91 -8.18 13.70 -10.06
CA LYS A 91 -8.54 12.34 -9.69
C LYS A 91 -8.18 12.03 -8.24
N LEU A 92 -6.98 12.42 -7.79
CA LEU A 92 -6.59 12.27 -6.38
C LEU A 92 -7.56 13.04 -5.48
N ALA A 93 -7.80 14.32 -5.73
CA ALA A 93 -8.71 15.13 -4.91
C ALA A 93 -10.12 14.54 -4.82
N THR A 94 -10.65 14.03 -5.94
CA THR A 94 -11.96 13.36 -5.98
C THR A 94 -11.98 12.12 -5.08
N ASN A 95 -10.95 11.26 -5.19
CA ASN A 95 -10.84 10.04 -4.37
C ASN A 95 -10.68 10.35 -2.87
N MET A 96 -9.85 11.35 -2.54
CA MET A 96 -9.67 11.79 -1.15
C MET A 96 -11.00 12.28 -0.55
N GLN A 97 -11.78 13.08 -1.30
CA GLN A 97 -13.09 13.58 -0.85
C GLN A 97 -14.16 12.50 -0.79
N ALA A 98 -14.08 11.49 -1.66
CA ALA A 98 -14.99 10.35 -1.65
C ALA A 98 -14.74 9.37 -0.49
N GLY A 99 -13.67 9.56 0.29
CA GLY A 99 -13.26 8.63 1.34
C GLY A 99 -12.66 7.33 0.80
N ASP A 100 -12.13 7.34 -0.43
CA ASP A 100 -11.43 6.21 -1.04
C ASP A 100 -9.99 6.61 -1.47
N PRO A 101 -9.14 7.04 -0.52
CA PRO A 101 -7.77 7.44 -0.82
C PRO A 101 -6.87 6.22 -1.11
N PRO A 102 -5.88 6.32 -2.02
CA PRO A 102 -4.81 5.33 -2.09
C PRO A 102 -4.01 5.31 -0.78
N ASP A 103 -3.41 4.16 -0.46
CA ASP A 103 -2.61 3.97 0.76
C ASP A 103 -1.28 4.73 0.68
N LEU A 104 -0.69 4.80 -0.52
CA LEU A 104 0.52 5.56 -0.82
C LEU A 104 0.31 6.38 -2.08
N PHE A 105 0.71 7.65 -2.10
CA PHE A 105 0.57 8.48 -3.30
C PHE A 105 1.62 9.57 -3.43
N GLN A 106 1.91 9.94 -4.67
CA GLN A 106 2.72 11.11 -4.97
C GLN A 106 1.96 12.40 -4.64
N THR A 107 2.66 13.36 -4.04
CA THR A 107 2.10 14.70 -3.84
C THR A 107 3.21 15.75 -3.95
N TRP A 108 2.78 16.99 -4.19
CA TRP A 108 3.65 18.16 -4.05
C TRP A 108 3.51 18.68 -2.62
N GLY A 109 4.64 18.97 -1.98
CA GLY A 109 4.64 19.63 -0.67
C GLY A 109 3.98 21.02 -0.73
N GLY A 110 3.64 21.56 0.44
CA GLY A 110 2.97 22.85 0.56
C GLY A 110 1.45 22.74 0.51
N GLY A 111 0.80 23.76 -0.05
CA GLY A 111 -0.62 24.05 0.18
C GLY A 111 -1.61 22.89 -0.01
N VAL A 112 -1.49 22.09 -1.07
CA VAL A 112 -2.42 20.96 -1.30
C VAL A 112 -2.24 19.87 -0.25
N LEU A 113 -1.00 19.50 0.08
CA LEU A 113 -0.73 18.53 1.14
C LEU A 113 -1.21 19.05 2.50
N TRP A 114 -1.01 20.34 2.77
CA TRP A 114 -1.45 20.98 4.01
C TRP A 114 -2.98 20.96 4.17
N GLN A 115 -3.72 21.16 3.08
CA GLN A 115 -5.18 21.01 3.08
C GLN A 115 -5.61 19.58 3.45
N TYR A 116 -4.94 18.56 2.92
CA TYR A 116 -5.23 17.18 3.30
C TYR A 116 -4.86 16.91 4.77
N ALA A 117 -3.75 17.47 5.25
CA ALA A 117 -3.34 17.34 6.64
C ALA A 117 -4.34 17.97 7.61
N ASP A 118 -4.79 19.20 7.34
CA ASP A 118 -5.78 19.92 8.14
C ASP A 118 -7.15 19.21 8.13
N ALA A 119 -7.48 18.54 7.02
CA ALA A 119 -8.69 17.72 6.88
C ALA A 119 -8.56 16.30 7.49
N GLY A 120 -7.38 15.92 8.01
CA GLY A 120 -7.14 14.58 8.57
C GLY A 120 -7.15 13.46 7.52
N LEU A 121 -6.91 13.79 6.25
CA LEU A 121 -6.93 12.84 5.12
C LEU A 121 -5.56 12.19 4.86
N VAL A 122 -4.52 12.64 5.55
CA VAL A 122 -3.17 12.05 5.49
C VAL A 122 -2.65 11.78 6.88
N GLN A 123 -1.87 10.71 7.01
CA GLN A 123 -1.28 10.29 8.27
C GLN A 123 -0.15 11.23 8.70
N ASP A 124 -0.09 11.53 9.99
CA ASP A 124 1.08 12.14 10.63
C ASP A 124 2.22 11.11 10.71
N LEU A 125 3.34 11.39 10.05
CA LEU A 125 4.52 10.54 9.97
C LEU A 125 5.59 10.93 10.99
N THR A 126 5.35 11.90 11.86
CA THR A 126 6.37 12.44 12.79
C THR A 126 6.98 11.34 13.65
N ASP A 127 6.14 10.51 14.27
CA ASP A 127 6.61 9.42 15.15
C ASP A 127 7.24 8.27 14.34
N VAL A 128 6.79 8.04 13.10
CA VAL A 128 7.35 7.01 12.21
C VAL A 128 8.78 7.40 11.81
N LEU A 129 9.00 8.67 11.49
CA LEU A 129 10.31 9.18 11.11
C LEU A 129 11.28 9.27 12.30
N ALA A 130 10.77 9.39 13.53
CA ALA A 130 11.60 9.43 14.73
C ALA A 130 12.08 8.05 15.22
N GLN A 131 11.51 6.96 14.70
CA GLN A 131 11.80 5.59 15.16
C GLN A 131 13.04 4.98 14.52
N ASP A 132 13.41 5.42 13.32
CA ASP A 132 14.44 4.78 12.51
C ASP A 132 15.38 5.82 11.88
N GLU A 133 16.64 5.44 11.68
CA GLU A 133 17.71 6.28 11.13
C GLU A 133 17.38 6.80 9.73
N TRP A 134 16.45 6.14 9.02
CA TRP A 134 15.96 6.60 7.72
C TRP A 134 15.36 8.02 7.79
N GLY A 135 14.76 8.43 8.92
CA GLY A 135 14.15 9.74 9.08
C GLY A 135 15.18 10.88 9.06
N ASP A 136 16.40 10.58 9.49
CA ASP A 136 17.54 11.50 9.49
C ASP A 136 18.29 11.53 8.15
N SER A 137 17.98 10.61 7.23
CA SER A 137 18.61 10.54 5.91
C SER A 137 18.17 11.66 4.96
N PHE A 138 17.08 12.35 5.27
CA PHE A 138 16.50 13.36 4.39
C PHE A 138 17.13 14.75 4.61
N LEU A 139 17.39 15.44 3.50
CA LEU A 139 17.89 16.82 3.53
C LEU A 139 16.86 17.78 4.15
N PRO A 140 17.24 18.67 5.09
CA PRO A 140 16.30 19.58 5.77
C PRO A 140 15.48 20.48 4.83
N GLY A 141 16.07 20.95 3.74
CA GLY A 141 15.42 21.84 2.77
C GLY A 141 14.21 21.18 2.08
N PRO A 142 14.40 20.09 1.32
CA PRO A 142 13.30 19.33 0.73
C PRO A 142 12.27 18.84 1.74
N MET A 143 12.71 18.49 2.95
CA MET A 143 11.85 18.06 4.04
C MET A 143 10.89 19.16 4.54
N ALA A 144 11.25 20.44 4.40
CA ALA A 144 10.47 21.55 4.95
C ALA A 144 9.08 21.67 4.32
N VAL A 145 8.93 21.38 3.02
CA VAL A 145 7.63 21.50 2.33
C VAL A 145 6.64 20.39 2.67
N TYR A 146 7.11 19.34 3.35
CA TYR A 146 6.27 18.25 3.87
C TYR A 146 5.94 18.41 5.36
N ARG A 147 6.40 19.49 5.99
CA ARG A 147 6.03 19.87 7.35
C ARG A 147 4.83 20.82 7.34
N HIS A 148 3.91 20.60 8.28
CA HIS A 148 2.76 21.47 8.52
C HIS A 148 2.41 21.42 10.00
N ASN A 149 2.18 22.58 10.62
CA ASN A 149 1.79 22.68 12.04
C ASN A 149 2.64 21.82 13.00
N GLY A 150 3.96 21.77 12.77
CA GLY A 150 4.91 21.02 13.61
C GLY A 150 4.96 19.50 13.36
N LYS A 151 4.19 19.00 12.40
CA LYS A 151 4.12 17.57 12.02
C LYS A 151 4.64 17.33 10.61
N VAL A 152 4.96 16.09 10.28
CA VAL A 152 5.41 15.67 8.94
C VAL A 152 4.36 14.81 8.27
N TYR A 153 3.99 15.12 7.02
CA TYR A 153 2.92 14.45 6.29
C TYR A 153 3.36 13.82 4.96
N GLY A 154 4.66 13.73 4.73
CA GLY A 154 5.24 13.08 3.57
C GLY A 154 6.76 13.11 3.59
N VAL A 155 7.37 12.37 2.67
CA VAL A 155 8.82 12.28 2.51
C VAL A 155 9.24 12.61 1.08
N PRO A 156 10.32 13.38 0.87
CA PRO A 156 10.88 13.65 -0.43
C PRO A 156 11.70 12.46 -0.89
N TRP A 157 11.44 11.98 -2.11
CA TRP A 157 12.31 11.02 -2.81
C TRP A 157 13.08 11.69 -3.96
N ARG A 158 12.63 12.88 -4.38
CA ARG A 158 13.28 13.76 -5.35
C ARG A 158 13.01 15.21 -4.96
N PHE A 159 13.96 16.09 -5.22
CA PHE A 159 13.73 17.53 -5.22
C PHE A 159 14.17 18.11 -6.56
N GLY A 160 13.48 19.17 -6.98
CA GLY A 160 13.81 19.91 -8.19
C GLY A 160 13.66 21.40 -7.92
N MET A 161 14.42 22.22 -8.64
CA MET A 161 14.36 23.66 -8.52
C MET A 161 13.63 24.24 -9.73
N VAL A 162 12.72 25.18 -9.49
CA VAL A 162 12.10 25.97 -10.56
C VAL A 162 13.12 27.02 -10.99
N GLY A 163 13.44 27.05 -12.28
CA GLY A 163 14.34 28.01 -12.89
C GLY A 163 13.74 28.65 -14.13
N ILE A 164 14.48 29.59 -14.70
CA ILE A 164 14.19 30.13 -16.03
C ILE A 164 15.23 29.54 -16.98
N TRP A 165 14.75 28.83 -18.00
CA TRP A 165 15.57 28.35 -19.08
C TRP A 165 15.29 29.22 -20.31
N TYR A 166 16.34 29.78 -20.91
CA TYR A 166 16.24 30.53 -22.15
C TYR A 166 17.31 30.04 -23.14
N ASN A 167 17.00 30.12 -24.42
CA ASN A 167 17.97 29.84 -25.46
C ASN A 167 18.88 31.07 -25.59
N LYS A 168 20.17 30.92 -25.25
CA LYS A 168 21.15 32.02 -25.33
C LYS A 168 21.41 32.54 -26.76
N ALA A 169 21.04 31.77 -27.77
CA ALA A 169 21.22 32.13 -29.18
C ALA A 169 20.02 32.93 -29.77
N LEU A 170 18.94 33.09 -29.01
CA LEU A 170 17.78 33.93 -29.36
C LEU A 170 17.80 35.22 -28.53
#